data_AF-A0A345CY41-F1
#
_entry.id   AF-A0A345CY41-F1
#
_cell.length_a   1.000
_cell.length_b   1.000
_cell.length_c   1.000
_cell.angle_alpha   90.00
_cell.angle_beta   90.00
_cell.angle_gamma   90.00
#
_symmetry.space_group_name_H-M   'P 1'
#
loop_
_entity.id
_entity.type
_entity.pdbx_description
1 polymer ?
#
loop_
_entity_poly.entity_id
_entity_poly.type
_entity_poly.pdbx_seq_one_letter_code
_entity_poly.pdbx_strand_id
1 'polypeptide(L)'
;MKAKVAGALLTLILLSGCASTAGNQSIKNETQQSIASKIFKGRTTKQYIQKQFGEPTRKTTVDTNEDMWFYSIMNSNMSAMSYIPIVGLFSNGTDMKSKALTVTFQGDKVENWSFSESNDSFHNGL
;
A
#
# COMPACT_ATOMS: atom_id res chain seq x y z
N MET A 1 -45.94 -16.01 38.29
CA MET A 1 -44.46 -15.98 38.34
C MET A 1 -43.92 -16.90 37.24
N LYS A 2 -42.71 -16.59 36.73
CA LYS A 2 -41.79 -17.41 35.91
C LYS A 2 -41.71 -17.06 34.39
N ALA A 3 -40.65 -16.28 34.09
CA ALA A 3 -39.78 -16.14 32.89
C ALA A 3 -40.36 -16.38 31.48
N LYS A 4 -40.40 -15.41 30.54
CA LYS A 4 -39.31 -14.69 29.83
C LYS A 4 -38.33 -15.63 29.12
N VAL A 5 -38.59 -15.98 27.85
CA VAL A 5 -37.53 -16.29 26.88
C VAL A 5 -37.94 -15.70 25.53
N ALA A 6 -37.39 -14.53 25.24
CA ALA A 6 -37.43 -13.90 23.93
C ALA A 6 -36.58 -14.74 22.97
N GLY A 7 -37.18 -15.26 21.91
CA GLY A 7 -36.49 -15.98 20.85
C GLY A 7 -35.55 -15.04 20.11
N ALA A 8 -34.26 -15.20 20.32
CA ALA A 8 -33.20 -14.37 19.77
C ALA A 8 -33.11 -14.53 18.24
N LEU A 9 -33.22 -13.41 17.51
CA LEU A 9 -32.82 -13.26 16.12
C LEU A 9 -31.32 -13.54 15.97
N LEU A 10 -30.97 -14.68 15.38
CA LEU A 10 -29.61 -14.99 14.93
C LEU A 10 -29.39 -14.39 13.53
N THR A 11 -29.17 -13.08 13.46
CA THR A 11 -28.60 -12.43 12.26
C THR A 11 -27.10 -12.69 12.23
N LEU A 12 -26.68 -13.68 11.45
CA LEU A 12 -25.29 -13.90 11.05
C LEU A 12 -24.84 -12.74 10.16
N ILE A 13 -24.21 -11.73 10.77
CA ILE A 13 -23.49 -10.69 10.02
C ILE A 13 -22.23 -11.35 9.48
N LEU A 14 -22.23 -11.73 8.20
CA LEU A 14 -21.02 -12.03 7.46
C LEU A 14 -20.25 -10.71 7.31
N LEU A 15 -19.40 -10.38 8.29
CA LEU A 15 -18.40 -9.35 8.11
C LEU A 15 -17.39 -9.87 7.08
N SER A 16 -17.64 -9.61 5.80
CA SER A 16 -16.59 -9.63 4.78
C SER A 16 -15.61 -8.50 5.11
N GLY A 17 -14.61 -8.81 5.94
CA GLY A 17 -13.49 -7.91 6.18
C GLY A 17 -12.81 -7.65 4.84
N CYS A 18 -12.95 -6.44 4.31
CA CYS A 18 -12.03 -5.98 3.29
C CYS A 18 -10.66 -5.99 3.95
N ALA A 19 -9.79 -6.93 3.55
CA ALA A 19 -8.39 -6.90 3.93
C ALA A 19 -7.80 -5.65 3.26
N SER A 20 -7.96 -4.49 3.91
CA SER A 20 -7.55 -3.19 3.41
C SER A 20 -6.03 -3.13 3.39
N THR A 21 -5.42 -3.69 2.34
CA THR A 21 -4.05 -3.34 2.01
C THR A 21 -4.13 -1.91 1.47
N ALA A 22 -3.73 -0.94 2.31
CA ALA A 22 -3.81 0.46 1.95
C ALA A 22 -2.72 0.82 0.93
N GLY A 23 -3.11 1.61 -0.07
CA GLY A 23 -2.19 2.14 -1.09
C GLY A 23 -2.22 1.37 -2.42
N ASN A 24 -1.36 1.80 -3.35
CA ASN A 24 -1.36 1.32 -4.73
C ASN A 24 -0.70 -0.07 -4.84
N GLN A 25 -1.52 -1.10 -5.08
CA GLN A 25 -1.10 -2.50 -5.21
C GLN A 25 -0.20 -2.76 -6.42
N SER A 26 -0.19 -1.90 -7.44
CA SER A 26 0.60 -2.11 -8.66
C SER A 26 2.10 -2.11 -8.39
N ILE A 27 2.54 -1.36 -7.36
CA ILE A 27 3.97 -1.26 -7.01
C ILE A 27 4.39 -2.26 -5.92
N LYS A 28 3.48 -3.12 -5.45
CA LYS A 28 3.72 -4.07 -4.35
C LYS A 28 4.93 -4.98 -4.61
N ASN A 29 4.98 -5.54 -5.81
CA ASN A 29 5.99 -6.51 -6.22
C ASN A 29 7.10 -5.90 -7.07
N GLU A 30 7.11 -4.57 -7.24
CA GLU A 30 8.12 -3.88 -8.02
C GLU A 30 9.41 -3.71 -7.20
N THR A 31 10.53 -3.67 -7.92
CA THR A 31 11.88 -3.37 -7.43
C THR A 31 12.45 -2.21 -8.23
N GLN A 32 13.57 -1.66 -7.77
CA GLN A 32 14.30 -0.62 -8.52
C GLN A 32 14.60 -1.06 -9.96
N GLN A 33 15.01 -2.32 -10.16
CA GLN A 33 15.34 -2.85 -11.48
C GLN A 33 14.09 -3.06 -12.35
N SER A 34 12.97 -3.51 -11.78
CA SER A 34 11.73 -3.70 -12.54
C SER A 34 11.09 -2.38 -12.94
N ILE A 35 11.20 -1.34 -12.11
CA ILE A 35 10.78 0.01 -12.48
C ILE A 35 11.67 0.56 -13.59
N ALA A 36 13.00 0.41 -13.46
CA ALA A 36 13.96 0.89 -14.46
C ALA A 36 13.77 0.24 -15.84
N SER A 37 13.29 -1.00 -15.90
CA SER A 37 13.00 -1.69 -17.18
C SER A 37 11.65 -1.29 -17.79
N LYS A 38 10.78 -0.62 -17.04
CA LYS A 38 9.45 -0.16 -17.50
C LYS A 38 9.43 1.34 -17.81
N ILE A 39 10.20 2.15 -17.08
CA ILE A 39 10.18 3.61 -17.17
C ILE A 39 11.46 4.14 -17.81
N PHE A 40 11.33 4.59 -19.06
CA PHE A 40 12.40 5.20 -19.84
C PHE A 40 12.18 6.71 -19.94
N LYS A 41 13.13 7.49 -19.40
CA LYS A 41 13.10 8.96 -19.44
C LYS A 41 13.00 9.47 -20.89
N GLY A 42 12.18 10.49 -21.10
CA GLY A 42 11.89 11.10 -22.41
C GLY A 42 11.07 10.22 -23.38
N ARG A 43 10.85 8.95 -23.07
CA ARG A 43 10.12 8.00 -23.94
C ARG A 43 8.78 7.60 -23.35
N THR A 44 8.76 7.20 -22.09
CA THR A 44 7.55 6.76 -21.40
C THR A 44 6.58 7.93 -21.20
N THR A 45 5.29 7.69 -21.45
CA THR A 45 4.22 8.70 -21.37
C THR A 45 3.37 8.55 -20.12
N LYS A 46 2.60 9.58 -19.77
CA LYS A 46 1.61 9.53 -18.67
C LYS A 46 0.61 8.40 -18.86
N GLN A 47 0.10 8.23 -20.08
CA GLN A 47 -0.84 7.15 -20.41
C GLN A 47 -0.22 5.76 -20.19
N TYR A 48 1.05 5.57 -20.57
CA TYR A 48 1.74 4.31 -20.33
C TYR A 48 1.90 4.05 -18.83
N ILE A 49 2.34 5.06 -18.05
CA ILE A 49 2.45 4.95 -16.59
C ILE A 49 1.12 4.56 -15.96
N GLN A 50 0.03 5.24 -16.33
CA GLN A 50 -1.31 4.93 -15.82
C GLN A 50 -1.77 3.53 -16.23
N LYS A 51 -1.43 3.06 -17.43
CA LYS A 51 -1.72 1.68 -17.85
C LYS A 51 -0.93 0.63 -17.08
N GLN A 52 0.34 0.93 -16.73
CA GLN A 52 1.21 -0.01 -16.01
C GLN A 52 0.94 -0.03 -14.51
N PHE A 53 0.71 1.14 -13.90
CA PHE A 53 0.66 1.33 -12.45
C PHE A 53 -0.71 1.78 -11.93
N GLY A 54 -1.70 1.97 -12.81
CA GLY A 54 -3.02 2.45 -12.43
C GLY A 54 -3.03 3.90 -11.98
N GLU A 55 -4.02 4.27 -11.17
CA GLU A 55 -4.11 5.60 -10.58
C GLU A 55 -3.07 5.79 -9.46
N PRO A 56 -2.25 6.84 -9.51
CA PRO A 56 -1.34 7.14 -8.40
C PRO A 56 -2.10 7.48 -7.13
N THR A 57 -1.45 7.26 -5.99
CA THR A 57 -1.96 7.67 -4.67
C THR A 57 -2.18 9.19 -4.60
N ARG A 58 -1.33 9.98 -5.26
CA ARG A 58 -1.46 11.44 -5.34
C ARG A 58 -0.92 11.96 -6.68
N LYS A 59 -1.54 13.01 -7.21
CA LYS A 59 -1.04 13.82 -8.33
C LYS A 59 -0.86 15.26 -7.86
N THR A 60 0.23 15.88 -8.27
CA THR A 60 0.51 17.31 -8.03
C THR A 60 0.99 17.93 -9.32
N THR A 61 0.47 19.09 -9.68
CA THR A 61 1.03 19.93 -10.75
C THR A 61 1.97 20.93 -10.11
N VAL A 62 3.26 20.88 -10.49
CA VAL A 62 4.33 21.71 -9.91
C VAL A 62 4.43 23.03 -10.67
N ASP A 63 4.31 22.98 -12.00
CA ASP A 63 4.27 24.14 -12.90
C ASP A 63 3.39 23.80 -14.11
N THR A 64 3.16 24.78 -14.99
CA THR A 64 2.34 24.73 -16.21
C THR A 64 2.61 23.49 -17.08
N ASN A 65 3.84 22.99 -17.08
CA ASN A 65 4.24 21.80 -17.84
C ASN A 65 4.89 20.70 -16.99
N GLU A 66 4.85 20.80 -15.66
CA GLU A 66 5.47 19.81 -14.78
C GLU A 66 4.42 19.17 -13.87
N ASP A 67 4.25 17.86 -13.98
CA ASP A 67 3.39 17.08 -13.11
C ASP A 67 4.22 16.04 -12.33
N MET A 68 3.83 15.78 -11.09
CA MET A 68 4.43 14.77 -10.24
C MET A 68 3.36 13.80 -9.73
N TRP A 69 3.57 12.52 -10.00
CA TRP A 69 2.67 11.44 -9.57
C TRP A 69 3.37 10.59 -8.52
N PHE A 70 2.67 10.35 -7.42
CA PHE A 70 3.15 9.60 -6.26
C PHE A 70 2.36 8.31 -6.12
N TYR A 71 3.08 7.21 -6.07
CA TYR A 71 2.57 5.88 -5.78
C TYR A 71 3.16 5.44 -4.45
N SER A 72 2.32 4.94 -3.56
CA SER A 72 2.78 4.42 -2.29
C SER A 72 1.95 3.21 -1.87
N ILE A 73 2.62 2.23 -1.28
CA ILE A 73 1.99 1.09 -0.66
C ILE A 73 2.68 0.77 0.66
N MET A 74 1.87 0.36 1.61
CA MET A 74 2.28 -0.06 2.92
C MET A 74 1.80 -1.50 3.12
N ASN A 75 2.74 -2.44 3.13
CA ASN A 75 2.43 -3.84 3.43
C ASN A 75 2.79 -4.11 4.90
N SER A 76 1.76 -4.26 5.73
CA SER A 76 1.89 -4.91 7.02
C SER A 76 1.76 -6.42 6.80
N ASN A 77 2.88 -7.14 6.80
CA ASN A 77 2.80 -8.57 7.07
C ASN A 77 2.58 -8.69 8.57
N MET A 78 1.33 -8.53 9.01
CA MET A 78 0.93 -8.88 10.37
C MET A 78 1.15 -10.38 10.47
N SER A 79 2.31 -10.77 11.00
CA SER A 79 2.70 -12.17 11.10
C SER A 79 1.56 -12.92 11.79
N ALA A 80 1.16 -14.03 11.19
CA ALA A 80 0.03 -14.87 11.62
C ALA A 80 0.19 -15.45 13.06
N MET A 81 1.21 -15.02 13.80
CA MET A 81 1.48 -15.36 15.20
C MET A 81 0.57 -14.59 16.19
N SER A 82 -0.12 -13.53 15.74
CA SER A 82 -1.03 -12.74 16.60
C SER A 82 -2.34 -13.45 16.96
N TYR A 83 -2.55 -14.68 16.51
CA TYR A 83 -3.78 -15.46 16.78
C TYR A 83 -3.71 -16.32 18.06
N ILE A 84 -2.61 -16.29 18.81
CA ILE A 84 -2.43 -17.09 20.03
C ILE A 84 -2.40 -16.16 21.27
N PRO A 85 -3.46 -16.11 22.09
CA PRO A 85 -3.62 -15.09 23.15
C PRO A 85 -2.73 -15.27 24.39
N ILE A 86 -1.80 -16.23 24.44
CA ILE A 86 -1.29 -16.74 25.74
C ILE A 86 0.23 -16.60 25.93
N VAL A 87 1.01 -16.18 24.93
CA VAL A 87 2.46 -15.97 25.11
C VAL A 87 2.90 -14.56 24.70
N GLY A 88 3.36 -13.77 25.68
CA GLY A 88 4.31 -12.69 25.47
C GLY A 88 3.81 -11.42 24.77
N LEU A 89 3.15 -10.54 25.52
CA LEU A 89 2.74 -9.18 25.13
C LEU A 89 3.89 -8.21 24.75
N PHE A 90 5.14 -8.66 24.59
CA PHE A 90 6.32 -7.79 24.45
C PHE A 90 7.34 -8.21 23.36
N SER A 91 6.99 -9.07 22.39
CA SER A 91 7.90 -9.36 21.26
C SER A 91 7.23 -9.30 19.88
N ASN A 92 6.02 -8.74 19.78
CA ASN A 92 5.25 -8.67 18.55
C ASN A 92 5.73 -7.54 17.64
N GLY A 93 6.93 -7.70 17.08
CA GLY A 93 7.41 -6.83 16.03
C GLY A 93 6.50 -6.91 14.81
N THR A 94 5.96 -5.77 14.37
CA THR A 94 5.28 -5.70 13.07
C THR A 94 6.32 -5.29 12.04
N ASP A 95 6.66 -6.21 11.13
CA ASP A 95 7.47 -5.89 9.96
C ASP A 95 6.61 -5.10 8.97
N MET A 96 6.93 -3.82 8.85
CA MET A 96 6.23 -2.88 8.00
C MET A 96 7.10 -2.59 6.78
N LYS A 97 6.67 -3.08 5.62
CA LYS A 97 7.36 -2.84 4.35
C LYS A 97 6.63 -1.77 3.55
N SER A 98 7.28 -0.64 3.31
CA SER A 98 6.70 0.45 2.52
C SER A 98 7.47 0.63 1.23
N LYS A 99 6.74 0.86 0.14
CA LYS A 99 7.32 1.18 -1.16
C LYS A 99 6.74 2.49 -1.67
N ALA A 100 7.58 3.32 -2.26
CA ALA A 100 7.18 4.57 -2.88
C ALA A 100 7.81 4.72 -4.26
N LEU A 101 7.02 5.13 -5.24
CA LEU A 101 7.47 5.53 -6.57
C LEU A 101 7.00 6.96 -6.83
N THR A 102 7.93 7.85 -7.15
CA THR A 102 7.64 9.19 -7.63
C THR A 102 8.00 9.26 -9.10
N VAL A 103 7.10 9.77 -9.93
CA VAL A 103 7.33 10.00 -11.36
C VAL A 103 7.07 11.46 -11.66
N THR A 104 8.07 12.16 -12.16
CA THR A 104 8.00 13.54 -12.64
C THR A 104 7.86 13.54 -14.15
N PHE A 105 6.94 14.34 -14.65
CA PHE A 105 6.65 14.48 -16.07
C PHE A 105 6.91 15.91 -16.54
N GLN A 106 7.49 16.04 -17.72
CA GLN A 106 7.51 17.28 -18.49
C GLN A 106 6.55 17.12 -19.67
N GLY A 107 5.46 17.89 -19.69
CA GLY A 107 4.37 17.69 -20.62
C GLY A 107 3.76 16.29 -20.46
N ASP A 108 3.77 15.46 -21.51
CA ASP A 108 3.27 14.07 -21.47
C ASP A 108 4.34 13.02 -21.12
N LYS A 109 5.62 13.39 -21.12
CA LYS A 109 6.74 12.43 -21.02
C LYS A 109 7.36 12.42 -19.64
N VAL A 110 7.86 11.25 -19.22
CA VAL A 110 8.62 11.12 -17.97
C VAL A 110 9.95 11.85 -18.08
N GLU A 111 10.16 12.81 -17.19
CA GLU A 111 11.42 13.55 -17.03
C GLU A 111 12.33 12.82 -16.04
N ASN A 112 11.81 12.51 -14.86
CA ASN A 112 12.54 11.82 -13.82
C ASN A 112 11.66 10.85 -13.04
N TRP A 113 12.29 9.90 -12.36
CA TRP A 113 11.59 9.00 -11.45
C TRP A 113 12.51 8.56 -10.31
N SER A 114 11.92 8.23 -9.17
CA SER A 114 12.62 7.65 -8.03
C SER A 114 11.75 6.57 -7.38
N PHE A 115 12.40 5.48 -6.97
CA PHE A 115 11.75 4.40 -6.24
C PHE A 115 12.52 4.12 -4.96
N SER A 116 11.79 3.93 -3.86
CA SER A 116 12.35 3.56 -2.56
C SER A 116 11.55 2.43 -1.93
N GLU A 117 12.26 1.59 -1.20
CA GLU A 117 11.71 0.52 -0.37
C GLU A 117 12.29 0.67 1.04
N SER A 118 11.41 0.78 2.04
CA SER A 118 11.77 0.78 3.46
C SER A 118 11.22 -0.46 4.14
N ASN A 119 12.02 -1.00 5.05
CA ASN A 119 11.63 -2.11 5.92
C ASN A 119 11.79 -1.62 7.35
N ASP A 120 10.68 -1.29 8.01
CA ASP A 120 10.67 -0.86 9.41
C ASP A 120 10.20 -2.03 10.27
N SER A 121 11.05 -2.48 11.18
CA SER A 121 10.71 -3.47 12.20
C SER A 121 10.50 -2.77 13.53
N PHE A 122 9.25 -2.62 13.97
CA PHE A 122 8.95 -2.01 15.27
C PHE A 122 9.13 -3.03 16.38
N HIS A 123 10.29 -3.08 17.02
CA HIS A 123 10.49 -3.85 18.25
C HIS A 123 10.09 -3.00 19.45
N ASN A 124 8.94 -3.27 20.06
CA ASN A 124 8.61 -2.71 21.38
C ASN A 124 9.39 -3.49 22.45
N GLY A 125 10.62 -3.08 22.73
CA GLY A 125 11.40 -3.56 23.88
C GLY A 125 11.33 -2.55 25.04
N LEU A 126 10.96 -3.02 26.22
CA LEU A 126 11.29 -2.39 27.51
C LEU A 126 12.73 -2.77 27.90
#